data_AF-A0A815TZ69-F1
#
_entry.id   AF-A0A815TZ69-F1
#
_cell.length_a   1.000
_cell.length_b   1.000
_cell.length_c   1.000
_cell.angle_alpha   90.00
_cell.angle_beta   90.00
_cell.angle_gamma   90.00
#
_symmetry.space_group_name_H-M   'P 1'
#
loop_
_entity.id
_entity.type
_entity.pdbx_description
1 polymer ?
#
loop_
_entity_poly.entity_id
_entity_poly.type
_entity_poly.pdbx_seq_one_letter_code
_entity_poly.pdbx_strand_id
1 'polypeptide(L)'
;MTTTEQAKAPILHFPYQSIQFIADSNQCQHLTDDSIKYLTLEVTGIVRFLLQDALKFTRKCRRTKMITDDFESAMKMRYLEPIVGFRLSNGNLPFKTTTAAGLGHREVQCIDDHELQLDQVITAPMPKIPLDVSIRTHWLAIEGKQPTINENPEIISKADLTTDSLDP
;
A
#
# COMPACT_ATOMS: atom_id res chain seq x y z
N MET A 1 -16.59 22.90 24.59
CA MET A 1 -16.99 22.76 23.18
C MET A 1 -15.74 22.94 22.33
N THR A 2 -14.96 21.87 22.18
CA THR A 2 -13.77 21.84 21.33
C THR A 2 -14.15 21.06 20.08
N THR A 3 -14.25 21.78 18.97
CA THR A 3 -14.60 21.25 17.66
C THR A 3 -13.45 20.38 17.19
N THR A 4 -13.61 19.06 17.24
CA THR A 4 -12.71 18.13 16.56
C THR A 4 -12.82 18.42 15.06
N GLU A 5 -11.79 19.04 14.50
CA GLU A 5 -11.64 19.27 13.07
C GLU A 5 -11.64 17.90 12.39
N GLN A 6 -12.77 17.55 11.74
CA GLN A 6 -12.87 16.34 10.95
C GLN A 6 -11.87 16.45 9.81
N ALA A 7 -10.77 15.70 9.90
CA ALA A 7 -9.82 15.55 8.81
C ALA A 7 -10.60 15.13 7.55
N LYS A 8 -10.72 16.07 6.60
CA LYS A 8 -11.35 15.82 5.31
C LYS A 8 -10.62 14.67 4.64
N ALA A 9 -11.31 13.55 4.47
CA ALA A 9 -10.72 12.37 3.84
C ALA A 9 -10.04 12.77 2.52
N PRO A 10 -8.77 12.41 2.30
CA PRO A 10 -8.07 12.77 1.08
C PRO A 10 -8.83 12.15 -0.09
N ILE A 11 -9.35 13.01 -0.97
CA ILE A 11 -10.03 12.57 -2.18
C ILE A 11 -8.93 12.08 -3.11
N LEU A 12 -8.81 10.76 -3.27
CA LEU A 12 -7.89 10.17 -4.25
C LEU A 12 -8.27 10.67 -5.64
N HIS A 13 -7.50 11.58 -6.22
CA HIS A 13 -7.74 12.13 -7.55
C HIS A 13 -6.54 11.78 -8.43
N PHE A 14 -6.76 11.08 -9.54
CA PHE A 14 -5.68 10.76 -10.45
C PHE A 14 -5.18 12.05 -11.12
N PRO A 15 -3.86 12.31 -11.18
CA PRO A 15 -3.34 13.56 -11.74
C PRO A 15 -3.63 13.68 -13.24
N TYR A 16 -4.23 14.81 -13.63
CA TYR A 16 -4.53 15.14 -15.03
C TYR A 16 -3.27 15.06 -15.93
N GLN A 17 -2.16 15.60 -15.43
CA GLN A 17 -0.88 15.64 -16.14
C GLN A 17 -0.36 14.23 -16.47
N SER A 18 -0.63 13.23 -15.64
CA SER A 18 -0.20 11.86 -15.90
C SER A 18 -0.97 11.23 -17.06
N ILE A 19 -2.26 11.53 -17.22
CA ILE A 19 -3.04 11.03 -18.36
C ILE A 19 -2.57 11.70 -19.65
N GLN A 20 -2.30 13.00 -19.60
CA GLN A 20 -1.72 13.70 -20.74
C GLN A 20 -0.36 13.11 -21.13
N PHE A 21 0.51 12.85 -20.16
CA PHE A 21 1.82 12.23 -20.40
C PHE A 21 1.71 10.81 -21.00
N ILE A 22 0.75 10.01 -20.53
CA ILE A 22 0.48 8.68 -21.10
C ILE A 22 -0.09 8.79 -22.53
N ALA A 23 -0.94 9.77 -22.81
CA ALA A 23 -1.46 9.99 -24.15
C ALA A 23 -0.35 10.39 -25.12
N ASP A 24 0.53 11.32 -24.71
CA ASP A 24 1.67 11.77 -25.50
C ASP A 24 2.64 10.61 -25.77
N SER A 25 2.91 9.75 -24.79
CA SER A 25 3.79 8.58 -24.95
C SER A 25 3.21 7.52 -25.90
N ASN A 26 1.88 7.40 -25.97
CA ASN A 26 1.18 6.54 -26.91
C ASN A 26 0.91 7.22 -28.27
N GLN A 27 1.48 8.40 -28.52
CA GLN A 27 1.32 9.17 -29.76
C GLN A 27 -0.15 9.56 -30.07
N CYS A 28 -0.98 9.68 -29.02
CA CYS A 28 -2.38 10.11 -29.12
C CYS A 28 -2.49 11.64 -29.12
N GLN A 29 -2.09 12.28 -30.23
CA GLN A 29 -1.91 13.75 -30.30
C GLN A 29 -3.22 14.57 -30.44
N HIS A 30 -4.38 13.93 -30.59
CA HIS A 30 -5.65 14.61 -30.91
C HIS A 30 -6.70 14.54 -29.79
N LEU A 31 -6.29 14.35 -28.53
CA LEU A 31 -7.23 14.36 -27.40
C LEU A 31 -7.63 15.79 -27.04
N THR A 32 -8.93 16.05 -26.98
CA THR A 32 -9.47 17.33 -26.48
C THR A 32 -9.34 17.38 -24.96
N ASP A 33 -9.20 18.58 -24.41
CA ASP A 33 -9.07 18.84 -22.97
C ASP A 33 -10.22 18.21 -22.15
N ASP A 34 -11.44 18.26 -22.69
CA ASP A 34 -12.62 17.66 -22.06
C ASP A 34 -12.58 16.11 -22.07
N SER A 35 -11.99 15.50 -23.10
CA SER A 35 -11.76 14.06 -23.14
C SER A 35 -10.76 13.62 -22.08
N ILE A 36 -9.68 14.40 -21.86
CA ILE A 36 -8.68 14.10 -20.83
C ILE A 36 -9.31 14.23 -19.42
N LYS A 37 -10.14 15.25 -19.18
CA LYS A 37 -10.88 15.40 -17.91
C LYS A 37 -11.81 14.21 -17.67
N TYR A 38 -12.54 13.77 -18.70
CA TYR A 38 -13.42 12.60 -18.60
C TYR A 38 -12.62 11.33 -18.29
N LEU A 39 -11.53 11.07 -19.02
CA LEU A 39 -10.63 9.95 -18.75
C LEU A 39 -10.05 9.99 -17.33
N THR A 40 -9.70 11.18 -16.84
CA THR A 40 -9.22 11.38 -15.47
C THR A 40 -10.24 10.93 -14.44
N LEU A 41 -11.50 11.29 -14.64
CA LEU A 41 -12.58 10.88 -13.76
C LEU A 41 -12.82 9.36 -13.80
N GLU A 42 -12.87 8.78 -15.01
CA GLU A 42 -13.07 7.35 -15.21
C GLU A 42 -11.94 6.51 -14.57
N VAL A 43 -10.67 6.84 -14.86
CA VAL A 43 -9.49 6.16 -14.28
C VAL A 43 -9.52 6.27 -12.76
N THR A 44 -9.82 7.46 -12.23
CA THR A 44 -9.95 7.65 -10.78
C THR A 44 -11.05 6.75 -10.19
N GLY A 45 -12.19 6.63 -10.88
CA GLY A 45 -13.28 5.74 -10.49
C GLY A 45 -12.85 4.27 -10.43
N ILE A 46 -12.22 3.79 -11.49
CA ILE A 46 -11.72 2.40 -11.61
C ILE A 46 -10.73 2.08 -10.49
N VAL A 47 -9.75 2.96 -10.25
CA VAL A 47 -8.74 2.77 -9.19
C VAL A 47 -9.41 2.70 -7.81
N ARG A 48 -10.39 3.57 -7.54
CA ARG A 48 -11.14 3.53 -6.26
C ARG A 48 -11.92 2.23 -6.10
N PHE A 49 -12.59 1.74 -7.14
CA PHE A 49 -13.32 0.47 -7.07
C PHE A 49 -12.38 -0.70 -6.81
N LEU A 50 -11.24 -0.76 -7.50
CA LEU A 50 -10.22 -1.79 -7.27
C LEU A 50 -9.65 -1.73 -5.85
N LEU A 51 -9.35 -0.54 -5.34
CA LEU A 51 -8.89 -0.36 -3.95
C LEU A 51 -9.93 -0.82 -2.94
N GLN A 52 -11.21 -0.51 -3.18
CA GLN A 52 -12.30 -0.95 -2.30
C GLN A 52 -12.42 -2.48 -2.28
N ASP A 53 -12.28 -3.14 -3.43
CA ASP A 53 -12.31 -4.60 -3.51
C ASP A 53 -11.07 -5.23 -2.86
N ALA A 54 -9.88 -4.67 -3.08
CA ALA A 54 -8.65 -5.09 -2.42
C ALA A 54 -8.75 -4.99 -0.89
N LEU A 55 -9.35 -3.91 -0.36
CA LEU A 55 -9.59 -3.74 1.08
C LEU A 55 -10.51 -4.84 1.64
N LYS A 56 -11.46 -5.34 0.85
CA LYS A 56 -12.31 -6.47 1.28
C LYS A 56 -11.48 -7.74 1.43
N PHE A 57 -10.56 -8.02 0.50
CA PHE A 57 -9.63 -9.15 0.61
C PHE A 57 -8.74 -9.03 1.83
N THR A 58 -8.12 -7.87 2.06
CA THR A 58 -7.28 -7.63 3.24
C THR A 58 -8.01 -7.93 4.55
N ARG A 59 -9.25 -7.43 4.69
CA ARG A 59 -10.09 -7.67 5.88
C ARG A 59 -10.51 -9.12 6.01
N LYS A 60 -10.84 -9.80 4.90
CA LYS A 60 -11.20 -11.22 4.89
C LYS A 60 -10.03 -12.11 5.30
N CYS A 61 -8.81 -11.71 4.99
CA CYS A 61 -7.58 -12.37 5.46
C CYS A 61 -7.19 -12.01 6.91
N ARG A 62 -8.02 -11.26 7.65
CA ARG A 62 -7.74 -10.78 9.02
C ARG A 62 -6.44 -9.96 9.12
N ARG A 63 -6.06 -9.26 8.05
CA ARG A 63 -4.91 -8.35 8.03
C ARG A 63 -5.40 -6.90 8.12
N THR A 64 -4.56 -6.03 8.68
CA THR A 64 -4.78 -4.57 8.69
C THR A 64 -4.04 -3.86 7.56
N LYS A 65 -2.91 -4.42 7.13
CA LYS A 65 -2.09 -3.91 6.02
C LYS A 65 -2.45 -4.65 4.71
N MET A 66 -2.76 -3.88 3.68
CA MET A 66 -2.97 -4.39 2.31
C MET A 66 -1.63 -4.82 1.72
N ILE A 67 -1.62 -5.96 1.02
CA ILE A 67 -0.45 -6.46 0.27
C ILE A 67 -0.79 -6.52 -1.23
N THR A 68 0.23 -6.71 -2.07
CA THR A 68 0.08 -6.77 -3.54
C THR A 68 -0.85 -7.90 -3.99
N ASP A 69 -0.80 -9.06 -3.33
CA ASP A 69 -1.69 -10.19 -3.60
C ASP A 69 -3.20 -9.85 -3.40
N ASP A 70 -3.53 -8.90 -2.52
CA ASP A 70 -4.93 -8.44 -2.33
C ASP A 70 -5.43 -7.67 -3.56
N PHE A 71 -4.55 -6.82 -4.12
CA PHE A 71 -4.85 -6.02 -5.31
C PHE A 71 -4.91 -6.90 -6.55
N GLU A 72 -4.00 -7.88 -6.67
CA GLU A 72 -4.05 -8.90 -7.72
C GLU A 72 -5.35 -9.69 -7.69
N SER A 73 -5.81 -10.10 -6.50
CA SER A 73 -7.08 -10.79 -6.32
C SER A 73 -8.29 -9.92 -6.72
N ALA A 74 -8.23 -8.61 -6.44
CA ALA A 74 -9.26 -7.66 -6.87
C ALA A 74 -9.32 -7.50 -8.40
N MET A 75 -8.17 -7.45 -9.08
CA MET A 75 -8.11 -7.42 -10.54
C MET A 75 -8.67 -8.71 -11.16
N LYS A 76 -8.28 -9.87 -10.63
CA LYS A 76 -8.81 -11.17 -11.07
C LYS A 76 -10.32 -11.27 -10.91
N MET A 77 -10.88 -10.77 -9.79
CA MET A 77 -12.34 -10.73 -9.55
C MET A 77 -13.09 -9.90 -10.61
N ARG A 78 -12.44 -8.89 -11.19
CA ARG A 78 -13.00 -8.02 -12.22
C ARG A 78 -12.69 -8.47 -13.65
N TYR A 79 -12.10 -9.66 -13.83
CA TYR A 79 -11.62 -10.18 -15.12
C TYR A 79 -10.59 -9.27 -15.81
N LEU A 80 -9.80 -8.55 -15.01
CA LEU A 80 -8.65 -7.79 -15.49
C LEU A 80 -7.40 -8.68 -15.47
N GLU A 81 -6.46 -8.38 -16.36
CA GLU A 81 -5.16 -9.04 -16.40
C GLU A 81 -4.39 -8.76 -15.09
N PRO A 82 -3.98 -9.80 -14.33
CA PRO A 82 -3.23 -9.61 -13.11
C PRO A 82 -1.81 -9.16 -13.43
N ILE A 83 -1.35 -8.14 -12.71
CA ILE A 83 -0.02 -7.58 -12.89
C ILE A 83 1.00 -8.46 -12.14
N VAL A 84 2.00 -8.99 -12.85
CA VAL A 84 3.08 -9.81 -12.29
C VAL A 84 4.32 -8.96 -11.95
N GLY A 85 5.17 -9.44 -11.04
CA GLY A 85 6.46 -8.81 -10.72
C GLY A 85 6.47 -7.84 -9.54
N PHE A 86 5.35 -7.63 -8.85
CA PHE A 86 5.24 -6.67 -7.73
C PHE A 86 5.38 -7.31 -6.34
N ARG A 87 5.86 -8.56 -6.24
CA ARG A 87 6.11 -9.19 -4.93
C ARG A 87 7.44 -8.68 -4.38
N LEU A 88 7.36 -7.76 -3.42
CA LEU A 88 8.55 -7.27 -2.72
C LEU A 88 9.13 -8.38 -1.84
N SER A 89 10.27 -8.94 -2.22
CA SER A 89 11.05 -9.87 -1.40
C SER A 89 11.74 -9.17 -0.24
N ASN A 90 12.20 -7.93 -0.44
CA ASN A 90 13.18 -7.26 0.43
C ASN A 90 12.72 -5.89 0.97
N GLY A 91 11.41 -5.65 1.06
CA GLY A 91 10.85 -4.54 1.84
C GLY A 91 11.37 -3.16 1.42
N ASN A 92 10.78 -2.63 0.34
CA ASN A 92 10.76 -1.25 -0.15
C ASN A 92 11.34 -1.13 -1.56
N LEU A 93 10.54 -0.55 -2.46
CA LEU A 93 10.99 -0.13 -3.79
C LEU A 93 11.21 1.39 -3.72
N PRO A 94 12.47 1.88 -3.70
CA PRO A 94 12.71 3.31 -3.66
C PRO A 94 12.35 3.95 -5.01
N PHE A 95 11.53 5.00 -4.97
CA PHE A 95 11.31 5.87 -6.12
C PHE A 95 12.38 6.94 -6.14
N LYS A 96 13.05 7.13 -7.29
CA LYS A 96 14.00 8.22 -7.51
C LYS A 96 13.34 9.31 -8.34
N THR A 97 13.22 10.51 -7.80
CA THR A 97 12.83 11.70 -8.58
C THR A 97 14.02 12.13 -9.42
N THR A 98 13.90 12.04 -10.74
CA THR A 98 14.88 12.52 -11.70
C THR A 98 14.27 13.66 -12.50
N THR A 99 14.99 14.77 -12.63
CA THR A 99 14.61 15.83 -13.57
C THR A 99 15.02 15.39 -14.96
N ALA A 100 14.06 15.08 -15.83
CA ALA A 100 14.36 14.64 -17.19
C ALA A 100 15.03 15.77 -17.98
N ALA A 101 16.31 15.62 -18.30
CA ALA A 101 17.05 16.54 -19.16
C ALA A 101 16.48 16.46 -20.59
N GLY A 102 15.70 17.46 -20.98
CA GLY A 102 15.11 17.58 -22.33
C GLY A 102 13.62 17.92 -22.38
N LEU A 103 12.88 17.78 -21.28
CA LEU A 103 11.42 18.02 -21.22
C LEU A 103 11.02 19.14 -20.26
N GLY A 104 11.88 20.16 -20.13
CA GLY A 104 11.56 21.42 -19.45
C GLY A 104 11.17 21.25 -17.98
N HIS A 105 12.14 21.04 -17.09
CA HIS A 105 11.97 21.16 -15.62
C HIS A 105 10.76 20.38 -15.05
N ARG A 106 10.34 19.28 -15.68
CA ARG A 106 9.32 18.38 -15.15
C ARG A 106 10.00 17.30 -14.31
N GLU A 107 9.55 17.15 -13.07
CA GLU A 107 9.99 16.09 -12.18
C GLU A 107 9.34 14.77 -12.61
N VAL A 108 10.16 13.76 -12.91
CA VAL A 108 9.70 12.42 -13.27
C VAL A 108 10.20 11.47 -12.19
N GLN A 109 9.29 10.68 -11.62
CA GLN A 109 9.67 9.61 -10.70
C GLN A 109 9.96 8.36 -11.49
N CYS A 110 11.19 7.87 -11.38
CA CYS A 110 11.64 6.63 -12.00
C CYS A 110 11.84 5.58 -10.91
N ILE A 111 11.59 4.33 -11.27
CA ILE A 111 11.98 3.19 -10.44
C ILE A 111 13.48 2.98 -10.67
N ASP A 112 14.22 2.85 -9.57
CA ASP A 112 15.63 2.48 -9.61
C ASP A 112 15.74 0.99 -9.90
N ASP A 113 15.96 0.64 -11.16
CA ASP A 113 16.13 -0.74 -11.59
C ASP A 113 17.63 -1.04 -11.76
N HIS A 114 18.17 -1.82 -10.84
CA HIS A 114 19.58 -2.23 -10.86
C HIS A 114 19.69 -3.59 -11.53
N GLU A 115 20.48 -3.65 -12.60
CA GLU A 115 20.82 -4.91 -13.24
C GLU A 115 21.62 -5.79 -12.28
N LEU A 116 21.09 -6.99 -12.01
CA LEU A 116 21.75 -8.00 -11.19
C LEU A 116 22.51 -8.97 -12.10
N GLN A 117 23.75 -9.27 -11.73
CA GLN A 117 24.52 -10.32 -12.40
C GLN A 117 23.95 -11.68 -12.05
N LEU A 118 23.73 -12.52 -13.07
CA LEU A 118 23.15 -13.85 -12.89
C LEU A 118 23.95 -14.72 -11.91
N ASP A 119 25.29 -14.65 -11.97
CA ASP A 119 26.17 -15.41 -11.08
C ASP A 119 25.97 -15.05 -9.60
N GLN A 120 25.68 -13.78 -9.30
CA GLN A 120 25.39 -13.34 -7.93
C GLN A 120 24.07 -13.91 -7.42
N VAL A 121 23.07 -14.01 -8.30
CA VAL A 121 21.76 -14.59 -7.95
C VAL A 121 21.88 -16.10 -7.72
N ILE A 122 22.67 -16.80 -8.55
CA ILE A 122 22.86 -18.25 -8.43
C ILE A 122 23.67 -18.61 -7.17
N THR A 123 24.67 -17.81 -6.84
CA THR A 123 25.54 -18.04 -5.67
C THR A 123 24.96 -17.51 -4.35
N ALA A 124 23.80 -16.84 -4.40
CA ALA A 124 23.17 -16.27 -3.22
C ALA A 124 22.82 -17.37 -2.18
N PRO A 125 23.06 -17.12 -0.88
CA PRO A 125 22.72 -18.08 0.16
C PRO A 125 21.20 -18.28 0.23
N MET A 126 20.76 -19.51 0.51
CA MET A 126 19.34 -19.78 0.69
C MET A 126 18.77 -18.95 1.84
N PRO A 127 17.54 -18.41 1.69
CA PRO A 127 16.89 -17.69 2.77
C PRO A 127 16.63 -18.64 3.94
N LYS A 128 16.68 -18.09 5.16
CA LYS A 128 16.33 -18.83 6.37
C LYS A 128 14.85 -19.16 6.35
N ILE A 129 14.53 -20.43 6.57
CA ILE A 129 13.14 -20.89 6.66
C ILE A 129 12.61 -20.52 8.06
N PRO A 130 11.44 -19.89 8.17
CA PRO A 130 10.83 -19.61 9.47
C PRO A 130 10.47 -20.90 10.19
N LEU A 131 10.36 -20.83 11.52
CA LEU A 131 9.84 -21.95 12.32
C LEU A 131 8.38 -22.24 11.94
N ASP A 132 8.00 -23.51 12.11
CA ASP A 132 6.63 -23.94 11.86
C ASP A 132 5.64 -23.32 12.86
N VAL A 133 4.38 -23.23 12.46
CA VAL A 133 3.31 -22.60 13.24
C VAL A 133 2.99 -23.49 14.44
N SER A 134 3.08 -22.92 15.65
CA SER A 134 2.68 -23.59 16.90
C SER A 134 1.75 -22.69 17.71
N ILE A 135 0.85 -23.30 18.49
CA ILE A 135 -0.11 -22.60 19.34
C ILE A 135 0.38 -22.69 20.79
N ARG A 136 0.50 -21.55 21.45
CA ARG A 136 0.76 -21.45 22.89
C ARG A 136 -0.46 -20.87 23.58
N THR A 137 -0.95 -21.53 24.62
CA THR A 137 -2.09 -21.09 25.42
C THR A 137 -1.63 -20.48 26.74
N HIS A 138 -2.33 -19.46 27.19
CA HIS A 138 -2.17 -18.84 28.50
C HIS A 138 -3.51 -18.26 28.97
N TRP A 139 -3.64 -17.97 30.26
CA TRP A 139 -4.84 -17.35 30.82
C TRP A 139 -4.84 -15.85 30.56
N LEU A 140 -5.76 -15.38 29.72
CA LEU A 140 -6.00 -13.94 29.53
C LEU A 140 -6.75 -13.35 30.74
N ALA A 141 -7.71 -14.09 31.31
CA ALA A 141 -8.47 -13.67 32.48
C ALA A 141 -8.94 -14.87 33.30
N ILE A 142 -8.98 -14.70 34.61
CA ILE A 142 -9.55 -15.63 35.59
C ILE A 142 -10.56 -14.82 36.41
N GLU A 143 -11.83 -15.22 36.38
CA GLU A 143 -12.92 -14.50 37.09
C GLU A 143 -13.02 -13.01 36.73
N GLY A 144 -12.72 -12.67 35.46
CA GLY A 144 -12.73 -11.28 34.99
C GLY A 144 -11.52 -10.44 35.43
N LYS A 145 -10.55 -11.03 36.15
CA LYS A 145 -9.27 -10.40 36.48
C LYS A 145 -8.16 -10.93 35.58
N GLN A 146 -7.34 -10.03 35.03
CA GLN A 146 -6.19 -10.39 34.22
C GLN A 146 -5.03 -10.83 35.13
N PRO A 147 -4.49 -12.06 34.99
CA PRO A 147 -3.36 -12.50 35.80
C PRO A 147 -2.06 -11.82 35.34
N THR A 148 -1.17 -11.57 36.30
CA THR A 148 0.17 -10.99 36.05
C THR A 148 1.13 -12.08 35.58
N ILE A 149 1.09 -12.40 34.29
CA ILE A 149 2.03 -13.28 33.59
C ILE A 149 2.73 -12.49 32.48
N ASN A 150 3.89 -12.95 32.03
CA ASN A 150 4.70 -12.24 31.02
C ASN A 150 3.98 -12.06 29.67
N GLU A 151 3.05 -12.96 29.33
CA GLU A 151 2.28 -12.90 28.08
C GLU A 151 1.17 -11.84 28.08
N ASN A 152 0.73 -11.41 29.27
CA ASN A 152 -0.34 -10.45 29.43
C ASN A 152 0.23 -9.02 29.50
N PRO A 153 -0.40 -8.02 28.87
CA PRO A 153 0.05 -6.64 28.98
C PRO A 153 -0.02 -6.15 30.43
N GLU A 154 0.87 -5.22 30.79
CA GLU A 154 0.81 -4.59 32.11
C GLU A 154 -0.51 -3.83 32.27
N ILE A 155 -1.10 -3.92 33.46
CA ILE A 155 -2.36 -3.23 33.76
C ILE A 155 -2.04 -1.75 33.98
N ILE A 156 -2.01 -1.00 32.88
CA ILE A 156 -1.83 0.45 32.89
C ILE A 156 -3.15 1.08 33.36
N SER A 157 -3.07 2.05 34.28
CA SER A 157 -4.27 2.73 34.78
C SER A 157 -4.92 3.55 33.65
N LYS A 158 -6.26 3.71 33.67
CA LYS A 158 -6.97 4.51 32.65
C LYS A 158 -6.49 5.97 32.55
N ALA A 159 -5.82 6.49 33.59
CA ALA A 159 -5.24 7.83 33.59
C ALA A 159 -3.95 7.94 32.75
N ASP A 160 -3.17 6.86 32.68
CA ASP A 160 -1.89 6.83 31.97
C ASP A 160 -2.05 6.42 30.49
N LEU A 161 -3.14 5.73 30.14
CA LEU A 161 -3.51 5.41 28.74
C LEU A 161 -3.85 6.66 27.92
N THR A 162 -4.40 7.71 28.55
CA THR A 162 -4.70 8.97 27.87
C THR A 162 -3.46 9.80 27.53
N THR A 163 -2.37 9.66 28.28
CA THR A 163 -1.12 10.41 28.03
C THR A 163 -0.29 9.77 26.93
N ASP A 164 -0.25 8.43 26.85
CA ASP A 164 0.53 7.69 25.84
C ASP A 164 -0.14 7.68 24.45
N SER A 165 -1.45 7.95 24.39
CA SER A 165 -2.22 8.08 23.14
C SER A 165 -2.15 9.48 22.52
N LEU A 166 -1.46 10.44 23.17
CA LEU A 166 -1.41 11.85 22.80
C LEU A 166 -0.04 12.32 22.29
N ASP A 167 0.94 11.42 22.13
CA ASP A 167 2.20 11.76 21.50
C ASP A 167 2.11 11.60 19.95
N PRO A 168 2.34 12.68 19.18
CA PRO A 168 2.22 12.70 17.71
C PRO A 168 3.39 12.04 16.96
#